data_AF-A0A507E2H6-F1
#
_entry.id   AF-A0A507E2H6-F1
#
_cell.length_a   1.000
_cell.length_b   1.000
_cell.length_c   1.000
_cell.angle_alpha   90.00
_cell.angle_beta   90.00
_cell.angle_gamma   90.00
#
_symmetry.space_group_name_H-M   'P 1'
#
loop_
_entity.id
_entity.type
_entity.pdbx_description
1 polymer ?
#
loop_
_entity_poly.entity_id
_entity_poly.type
_entity_poly.pdbx_seq_one_letter_code
_entity_poly.pdbx_strand_id
1 'polypeptide(L)'
;MVMKWKLISPRVVATPTRLELTPVEAGTGDWVMVASILVFGLAMTMYTTTDWNYRLFGGALYVYLAYTMIADQYTTVIDKTAQEVRITKSTLGYVKWVRVAPTDELVAVETVEEKRKRGGSAWRLELEFMSDHGYYRLPLTETYVLGETNKARLVVLEEQIRTFMKLKQLPDWMKEENLDNEEKRHQRREENAKKR
;
A
#
# COMPACT_ATOMS: atom_id res chain seq x y z
N MET A 1 3.11 13.45 6.22
CA MET A 1 3.10 12.14 5.53
C MET A 1 4.24 12.12 4.52
N VAL A 2 5.29 11.33 4.76
CA VAL A 2 6.44 11.24 3.84
C VAL A 2 6.07 10.27 2.71
N MET A 3 5.86 10.80 1.50
CA MET A 3 5.51 10.00 0.32
C MET A 3 6.79 9.44 -0.30
N LYS A 4 6.92 8.11 -0.30
CA LYS A 4 8.03 7.40 -0.97
C LYS A 4 7.64 7.08 -2.41
N TRP A 5 8.54 7.33 -3.35
CA TRP A 5 8.44 6.85 -4.73
C TRP A 5 8.46 5.32 -4.69
N LYS A 6 7.36 4.66 -5.05
CA LYS A 6 7.21 3.20 -4.90
C LYS A 6 7.00 2.57 -6.27
N LEU A 7 7.89 1.65 -6.62
CA LEU A 7 7.67 0.75 -7.75
C LEU A 7 6.71 -0.35 -7.26
N ILE A 8 5.49 -0.42 -7.82
CA ILE A 8 4.63 -1.59 -7.63
C ILE A 8 5.20 -2.69 -8.53
N SER A 9 5.90 -3.67 -7.98
CA SER A 9 6.21 -4.92 -8.67
C SER A 9 5.33 -6.01 -8.07
N PRO A 10 4.08 -6.17 -8.55
CA PRO A 10 3.14 -7.08 -7.93
C PRO A 10 3.63 -8.52 -8.16
N ARG A 11 4.22 -9.13 -7.13
CA ARG A 11 4.46 -10.57 -7.15
C ARG A 11 3.18 -11.26 -6.73
N VAL A 12 2.65 -12.08 -7.64
CA VAL A 12 1.44 -12.85 -7.44
C VAL A 12 1.84 -14.31 -7.48
N VAL A 13 1.69 -15.01 -6.36
CA VAL A 13 1.87 -16.46 -6.29
C VAL A 13 0.50 -17.05 -5.99
N ALA A 14 -0.13 -17.60 -7.02
CA ALA A 14 -1.43 -18.21 -6.93
C ALA A 14 -1.30 -19.74 -6.93
N THR A 15 -1.89 -20.36 -5.91
CA THR A 15 -2.19 -21.78 -5.84
C THR A 15 -3.71 -21.94 -5.70
N PRO A 16 -4.29 -23.13 -5.93
CA PRO A 16 -5.74 -23.31 -5.86
C PRO A 16 -6.36 -22.89 -4.52
N THR A 17 -5.60 -23.04 -3.43
CA THR A 17 -6.03 -22.78 -2.06
C THR A 17 -5.46 -21.51 -1.44
N ARG A 18 -4.36 -20.96 -1.98
CA ARG A 18 -3.68 -19.79 -1.42
C ARG A 18 -3.27 -18.79 -2.50
N LEU A 19 -3.58 -17.52 -2.27
CA LEU A 19 -3.17 -16.38 -3.10
C LEU A 19 -2.25 -15.47 -2.27
N GLU A 20 -1.01 -15.29 -2.71
CA GLU A 20 -0.05 -14.38 -2.09
C GLU A 20 0.24 -13.20 -3.03
N LEU A 21 0.10 -11.99 -2.50
CA LEU A 21 0.18 -10.73 -3.21
C LEU A 21 1.19 -9.83 -2.50
N THR A 22 2.20 -9.39 -3.22
CA THR A 22 3.13 -8.36 -2.73
C THR A 22 2.98 -7.12 -3.60
N PRO A 23 2.05 -6.19 -3.29
CA PRO A 23 1.80 -5.00 -4.10
C PRO A 23 2.98 -4.01 -4.12
N VAL A 24 3.81 -3.98 -3.06
CA VAL A 24 4.99 -3.12 -2.99
C VAL A 24 6.17 -3.95 -2.53
N GLU A 25 7.21 -3.97 -3.35
CA GLU A 25 8.49 -4.62 -3.03
C GLU A 25 9.60 -3.57 -3.13
N ALA A 26 10.62 -3.70 -2.28
CA ALA A 26 11.82 -2.87 -2.40
C ALA A 26 12.57 -3.28 -3.67
N GLY A 27 12.81 -2.32 -4.56
CA GLY A 27 13.52 -2.59 -5.81
C GLY A 27 14.99 -2.91 -5.57
N THR A 28 15.65 -3.54 -6.55
CA THR A 28 17.11 -3.71 -6.53
C THR A 28 17.85 -2.38 -6.37
N GLY A 29 17.32 -1.29 -6.95
CA GLY A 29 17.85 0.06 -6.78
C GLY A 29 17.82 0.57 -5.34
N ASP A 30 16.79 0.24 -4.57
CA ASP A 30 16.69 0.64 -3.16
C ASP A 30 17.79 -0.04 -2.33
N TRP A 31 18.01 -1.34 -2.58
CA TRP A 31 19.07 -2.11 -1.94
C TRP A 31 20.47 -1.61 -2.32
N VAL A 32 20.69 -1.23 -3.58
CA VAL A 32 21.95 -0.64 -4.03
C VAL A 32 22.22 0.71 -3.35
N MET A 33 21.21 1.57 -3.22
CA MET A 33 21.37 2.84 -2.50
C MET A 33 21.70 2.62 -1.02
N VAL A 34 20.99 1.72 -0.36
CA VAL A 34 21.23 1.35 1.05
C VAL A 34 22.65 0.85 1.24
N ALA A 35 23.09 -0.10 0.40
CA ALA A 35 24.43 -0.64 0.45
C ALA A 35 25.48 0.45 0.23
N SER A 36 25.26 1.34 -0.73
CA SER A 36 26.17 2.45 -1.02
C SER A 36 26.30 3.40 0.17
N ILE A 37 25.19 3.79 0.81
CA ILE A 37 25.20 4.69 1.96
C ILE A 37 25.89 4.06 3.16
N LEU A 38 25.67 2.77 3.41
CA LEU A 38 26.34 2.05 4.48
C LEU A 38 27.84 1.93 4.19
N VAL A 39 28.23 1.50 3.00
CA VAL A 39 29.65 1.30 2.64
C VAL A 39 30.40 2.63 2.64
N PHE A 40 29.94 3.62 1.87
CA PHE A 40 30.63 4.90 1.76
C PHE A 40 30.49 5.75 3.03
N GLY A 41 29.30 5.77 3.65
CA GLY A 41 29.06 6.55 4.86
C GLY A 41 29.87 6.04 6.05
N LEU A 42 29.89 4.73 6.29
CA LEU A 42 30.69 4.14 7.37
C LEU A 42 32.19 4.28 7.08
N ALA A 43 32.64 4.02 5.86
CA ALA A 43 34.04 4.18 5.49
C ALA A 43 34.52 5.63 5.66
N MET A 44 33.74 6.61 5.20
CA MET A 44 34.05 8.04 5.39
C MET A 44 34.06 8.44 6.85
N THR A 45 33.14 7.93 7.67
CA THR A 45 33.13 8.20 9.12
C THR A 45 34.38 7.63 9.78
N MET A 46 34.81 6.41 9.42
CA MET A 46 36.04 5.82 9.96
C MET A 46 37.30 6.55 9.50
N TYR A 47 37.31 7.07 8.27
CA TYR A 47 38.43 7.81 7.68
C TYR A 47 38.58 9.22 8.26
N THR A 48 37.46 9.95 8.45
CA THR A 48 37.48 11.37 8.80
C THR A 48 37.64 11.66 10.29
N THR A 49 37.23 10.73 11.16
CA THR A 49 37.33 10.91 12.61
C THR A 49 38.05 9.74 13.28
N THR A 50 38.89 10.05 14.26
CA THR A 50 39.59 9.08 15.11
C THR A 50 38.90 8.87 16.45
N ASP A 51 38.01 9.78 16.85
CA ASP A 51 37.28 9.69 18.10
C ASP A 51 36.16 8.65 18.01
N TRP A 52 36.16 7.72 18.96
CA TRP A 52 35.23 6.62 19.04
C TRP A 52 33.76 7.07 19.15
N ASN A 53 33.50 8.15 19.89
CA ASN A 53 32.14 8.66 20.07
C ASN A 53 31.57 9.16 18.74
N TYR A 54 32.35 9.93 17.99
CA TYR A 54 31.94 10.43 16.68
C TYR A 54 31.77 9.29 15.65
N ARG A 55 32.57 8.24 15.73
CA ARG A 55 32.38 7.04 14.90
C ARG A 55 31.07 6.33 15.19
N LEU A 56 30.73 6.17 16.48
CA LEU A 56 29.46 5.56 16.89
C LEU A 56 28.26 6.40 16.45
N PHE A 57 28.26 7.71 16.71
CA PHE A 57 27.15 8.59 16.33
C PHE A 57 27.02 8.75 14.81
N GLY A 58 28.13 8.92 14.10
CA GLY A 58 28.14 8.99 12.63
C GLY A 58 27.67 7.68 12.01
N GLY A 59 28.15 6.54 12.52
CA GLY A 59 27.71 5.22 12.06
C GLY A 59 26.22 4.99 12.30
N ALA A 60 25.72 5.33 13.49
CA ALA A 60 24.29 5.25 13.81
C ALA A 60 23.45 6.14 12.88
N LEU A 61 23.94 7.33 12.52
CA LEU A 61 23.25 8.23 11.59
C LEU A 61 23.13 7.62 10.19
N TYR A 62 24.19 7.01 9.65
CA TYR A 62 24.14 6.37 8.33
C TYR A 62 23.25 5.12 8.33
N VAL A 63 23.26 4.34 9.40
CA VAL A 63 22.34 3.21 9.58
C VAL A 63 20.89 3.70 9.63
N TYR A 64 20.62 4.79 10.36
CA TYR A 64 19.30 5.41 10.40
C TYR A 64 18.88 5.92 9.02
N LEU A 65 19.77 6.59 8.30
CA LEU A 65 19.47 7.13 6.97
C LEU A 65 19.17 6.00 5.98
N ALA A 66 20.00 4.94 5.97
CA ALA A 66 19.75 3.73 5.19
C ALA A 66 18.40 3.07 5.55
N TYR A 67 18.06 2.96 6.84
CA TYR A 67 16.77 2.46 7.31
C TYR A 67 15.59 3.30 6.78
N THR A 68 15.71 4.62 6.77
CA THR A 68 14.63 5.50 6.28
C THR A 68 14.39 5.42 4.78
N MET A 69 15.39 5.00 3.99
CA MET A 69 15.28 4.92 2.53
C MET A 69 14.54 3.68 2.06
N ILE A 70 14.59 2.58 2.82
CA ILE A 70 13.92 1.34 2.44
C ILE A 70 12.42 1.49 2.57
N ALA A 71 11.69 1.11 1.52
CA ALA A 71 10.25 1.06 1.56
C ALA A 71 9.77 -0.09 2.45
N ASP A 72 8.71 0.16 3.22
CA ASP A 72 7.99 -0.94 3.86
C ASP A 72 7.39 -1.85 2.76
N GLN A 73 7.62 -3.15 2.90
CA GLN A 73 7.02 -4.19 2.09
C GLN A 73 5.69 -4.63 2.72
N TYR A 74 4.71 -4.85 1.85
CA TYR A 74 3.39 -5.32 2.26
C TYR A 74 3.13 -6.63 1.54
N THR A 75 2.84 -7.69 2.29
CA THR A 75 2.49 -8.99 1.75
C THR A 75 1.12 -9.39 2.27
N THR A 76 0.19 -9.59 1.35
CA THR A 76 -1.17 -10.06 1.64
C THR A 76 -1.29 -11.52 1.21
N VAL A 77 -1.65 -12.38 2.14
CA VAL A 77 -1.90 -13.81 1.91
C VAL A 77 -3.37 -14.07 2.16
N ILE A 78 -4.07 -14.60 1.16
CA ILE A 78 -5.44 -15.08 1.26
C ILE A 78 -5.37 -16.60 1.20
N ASP A 79 -5.68 -17.26 2.32
CA ASP A 79 -5.61 -18.72 2.43
C ASP A 79 -7.01 -19.30 2.69
N LYS A 80 -7.55 -20.03 1.72
CA LYS A 80 -8.87 -20.69 1.82
C LYS A 80 -8.85 -21.91 2.72
N THR A 81 -7.68 -22.51 2.94
CA THR A 81 -7.52 -23.68 3.83
C THR A 81 -7.52 -23.24 5.28
N ALA A 82 -6.82 -22.15 5.59
CA ALA A 82 -6.81 -21.55 6.92
C ALA A 82 -7.98 -20.57 7.18
N GLN A 83 -8.78 -20.27 6.15
CA GLN A 83 -9.91 -19.33 6.20
C GLN A 83 -9.51 -17.92 6.69
N GLU A 84 -8.30 -17.46 6.33
CA GLU A 84 -7.76 -16.19 6.81
C GLU A 84 -7.17 -15.34 5.66
N VAL A 85 -7.37 -14.03 5.78
CA VAL A 85 -6.68 -12.98 5.02
C VAL A 85 -5.66 -12.34 5.96
N ARG A 86 -4.39 -12.51 5.63
CA ARG A 86 -3.27 -11.98 6.42
C ARG A 86 -2.55 -10.88 5.66
N ILE A 87 -2.55 -9.67 6.20
CA ILE A 87 -1.76 -8.55 5.68
C ILE A 87 -0.57 -8.36 6.61
N THR A 88 0.63 -8.52 6.07
CA THR A 88 1.90 -8.40 6.81
C THR A 88 2.65 -7.18 6.32
N LYS A 89 3.01 -6.30 7.26
CA LYS A 89 3.94 -5.20 6.99
C LYS A 89 5.33 -5.59 7.48
N SER A 90 6.31 -5.54 6.59
CA SER A 90 7.71 -5.76 6.93
C SER A 90 8.60 -4.61 6.47
N THR A 91 9.71 -4.44 7.15
CA THR A 91 10.78 -3.49 6.79
C THR A 91 12.08 -4.22 6.97
N LEU A 92 12.94 -4.26 5.94
CA LEU A 92 14.23 -4.96 6.04
C LEU A 92 14.10 -6.45 6.44
N GLY A 93 13.00 -7.11 6.07
CA GLY A 93 12.72 -8.48 6.49
C GLY A 93 12.19 -8.63 7.92
N TYR A 94 12.17 -7.57 8.72
CA TYR A 94 11.54 -7.57 10.04
C TYR A 94 10.05 -7.29 9.93
N VAL A 95 9.23 -8.17 10.50
CA VAL A 95 7.77 -7.97 10.58
C VAL A 95 7.47 -6.89 11.61
N LYS A 96 6.84 -5.79 11.16
CA LYS A 96 6.38 -4.71 12.04
C LYS A 96 5.03 -5.02 12.67
N TRP A 97 4.10 -5.51 11.86
CA TRP A 97 2.78 -5.93 12.32
C TRP A 97 2.15 -6.90 11.33
N VAL A 98 1.17 -7.66 11.83
CA VAL A 98 0.33 -8.55 11.05
C VAL A 98 -1.13 -8.23 11.39
N ARG A 99 -1.95 -8.03 10.37
CA ARG A 99 -3.41 -7.95 10.49
C ARG A 99 -4.01 -9.20 9.88
N VAL A 100 -4.95 -9.80 10.59
CA VAL A 100 -5.65 -11.00 10.17
C VAL A 100 -7.14 -10.70 10.17
N ALA A 101 -7.81 -11.07 9.09
CA ALA A 101 -9.26 -11.01 8.97
C ALA A 101 -9.78 -12.36 8.44
N PRO A 102 -10.99 -12.80 8.82
CA PRO A 102 -11.57 -14.02 8.29
C PRO A 102 -11.87 -13.91 6.78
N THR A 103 -11.71 -14.99 6.01
CA THR A 103 -12.01 -14.96 4.56
C THR A 103 -13.49 -14.94 4.23
N ASP A 104 -14.32 -15.49 5.11
CA ASP A 104 -15.78 -15.51 5.00
C ASP A 104 -16.39 -14.12 5.18
N GLU A 105 -15.74 -13.25 5.95
CA GLU A 105 -16.13 -11.84 6.09
C GLU A 105 -15.78 -11.01 4.85
N LEU A 106 -14.91 -11.46 3.95
CA LEU A 106 -14.48 -10.67 2.80
C LEU A 106 -15.62 -10.53 1.77
N VAL A 107 -16.16 -9.31 1.63
CA VAL A 107 -17.31 -9.04 0.76
C VAL A 107 -16.88 -8.37 -0.55
N ALA A 108 -15.92 -7.44 -0.47
CA ALA A 108 -15.51 -6.67 -1.63
C ALA A 108 -14.03 -6.30 -1.62
N VAL A 109 -13.54 -5.94 -2.81
CA VAL A 109 -12.20 -5.40 -3.04
C VAL A 109 -12.35 -4.22 -3.97
N GLU A 110 -11.78 -3.08 -3.58
CA GLU A 110 -11.91 -1.82 -4.32
C GLU A 110 -10.59 -1.06 -4.39
N THR A 111 -10.33 -0.48 -5.56
CA THR A 111 -9.27 0.50 -5.77
C THR A 111 -9.81 1.91 -5.46
N VAL A 112 -9.44 2.47 -4.31
CA VAL A 112 -9.86 3.80 -3.84
C VAL A 112 -8.92 4.88 -4.37
N GLU A 113 -9.48 5.96 -4.90
CA GLU A 113 -8.79 7.16 -5.38
C GLU A 113 -8.84 8.29 -4.35
N GLU A 114 -7.66 8.79 -3.96
CA GLU A 114 -7.52 10.03 -3.20
C GLU A 114 -7.12 11.18 -4.15
N LYS A 115 -8.03 12.15 -4.31
CA LYS A 115 -7.78 13.36 -5.12
C LYS A 115 -6.92 14.37 -4.35
N ARG A 116 -5.78 14.76 -4.92
CA ARG A 116 -4.85 15.69 -4.26
C ARG A 116 -5.18 17.15 -4.53
N LYS A 117 -4.94 17.98 -3.51
CA LYS A 117 -5.05 19.46 -3.59
C LYS A 117 -4.15 20.12 -4.66
N ARG A 118 -3.05 19.46 -5.07
CA ARG A 118 -2.06 20.00 -6.04
C ARG A 118 -2.17 19.45 -7.46
N GLY A 119 -3.27 18.76 -7.78
CA GLY A 119 -3.43 18.10 -9.08
C GLY A 119 -2.70 16.76 -9.10
N GLY A 120 -3.46 15.69 -9.36
CA GLY A 120 -2.98 14.32 -9.33
C GLY A 120 -3.82 13.44 -8.42
N SER A 121 -4.03 12.21 -8.87
CA SER A 121 -4.78 11.18 -8.15
C SER A 121 -3.81 10.15 -7.59
N ALA A 122 -4.11 9.64 -6.40
CA ALA A 122 -3.34 8.59 -5.76
C ALA A 122 -4.26 7.41 -5.47
N TRP A 123 -3.81 6.19 -5.71
CA TRP A 123 -4.66 5.00 -5.63
C TRP A 123 -4.16 4.02 -4.59
N ARG A 124 -5.09 3.31 -3.97
CA ARG A 124 -4.82 2.25 -2.99
C ARG A 124 -5.85 1.14 -3.15
N LEU A 125 -5.43 -0.10 -2.95
CA LEU A 125 -6.33 -1.25 -2.96
C LEU A 125 -6.78 -1.55 -1.52
N GLU A 126 -8.08 -1.64 -1.33
CA GLU A 126 -8.73 -1.90 -0.04
C GLU A 126 -9.60 -3.15 -0.11
N LEU A 127 -9.56 -3.92 0.97
CA LEU A 127 -10.40 -5.10 1.19
C LEU A 127 -11.52 -4.70 2.16
N GLU A 128 -12.76 -4.95 1.79
CA GLU A 128 -13.92 -4.66 2.60
C GLU A 128 -14.48 -5.95 3.20
N PHE A 129 -14.63 -5.93 4.52
CA PHE A 129 -15.07 -7.06 5.33
C PHE A 129 -16.38 -6.71 6.05
N MET A 130 -17.28 -7.68 6.17
CA MET A 130 -18.53 -7.57 6.91
C MET A 130 -18.44 -8.42 8.18
N SER A 131 -18.32 -7.75 9.32
CA SER A 131 -18.40 -8.38 10.64
C SER A 131 -19.78 -8.23 11.25
N ASP A 132 -20.01 -8.89 12.39
CA ASP A 132 -21.20 -8.70 13.23
C ASP A 132 -21.40 -7.24 13.69
N HIS A 133 -20.32 -6.44 13.70
CA HIS A 133 -20.34 -5.02 14.09
C HIS A 133 -20.47 -4.05 12.91
N GLY A 134 -20.65 -4.57 11.69
CA GLY A 134 -20.76 -3.80 10.46
C GLY A 134 -19.54 -3.94 9.54
N TYR A 135 -19.47 -3.04 8.56
CA TYR A 135 -18.44 -3.04 7.53
C TYR A 135 -17.15 -2.36 8.00
N TYR A 136 -16.01 -2.97 7.73
CA TYR A 136 -14.70 -2.38 7.94
C TYR A 136 -13.77 -2.63 6.76
N ARG A 137 -12.82 -1.71 6.53
CA ARG A 137 -11.89 -1.78 5.41
C ARG A 137 -10.45 -1.97 5.89
N LEU A 138 -9.76 -2.91 5.27
CA LEU A 138 -8.34 -3.12 5.46
C LEU A 138 -7.58 -2.77 4.19
N PRO A 139 -6.70 -1.76 4.23
CA PRO A 139 -5.89 -1.42 3.08
C PRO A 139 -4.75 -2.44 2.92
N LEU A 140 -4.49 -2.90 1.69
CA LEU A 140 -3.34 -3.77 1.41
C LEU A 140 -2.00 -3.05 1.62
N THR A 141 -1.98 -1.72 1.49
CA THR A 141 -0.79 -0.88 1.69
C THR A 141 -1.17 0.34 2.52
N GLU A 142 -0.32 0.81 3.43
CA GLU A 142 -0.62 2.09 4.12
C GLU A 142 -0.43 3.32 3.21
N THR A 143 0.27 3.15 2.09
CA THR A 143 0.66 4.25 1.19
C THR A 143 -0.10 4.16 -0.13
N TYR A 144 -0.63 5.31 -0.55
CA TYR A 144 -1.15 5.49 -1.90
C TYR A 144 -0.03 5.46 -2.94
N VAL A 145 -0.34 4.94 -4.11
CA VAL A 145 0.56 4.92 -5.25
C VAL A 145 0.13 5.94 -6.29
N LEU A 146 1.12 6.51 -6.98
CA LEU A 146 0.96 7.54 -7.99
C LEU A 146 1.14 7.00 -9.41
N GLY A 147 0.50 7.68 -10.37
CA GLY A 147 0.59 7.35 -11.80
C GLY A 147 -0.44 6.33 -12.28
N GLU A 148 -0.98 6.55 -13.48
CA GLU A 148 -1.99 5.68 -14.10
C GLU A 148 -1.47 4.26 -14.37
N THR A 149 -0.19 4.09 -14.66
CA THR A 149 0.43 2.77 -14.83
C THR A 149 0.31 1.94 -13.54
N ASN A 150 0.46 2.58 -12.38
CA ASN A 150 0.31 1.92 -11.09
C ASN A 150 -1.16 1.65 -10.76
N LYS A 151 -2.07 2.55 -11.15
CA LYS A 151 -3.52 2.29 -11.10
C LYS A 151 -3.88 1.02 -11.88
N ALA A 152 -3.42 0.89 -13.12
CA ALA A 152 -3.68 -0.29 -13.93
C ALA A 152 -3.17 -1.59 -13.27
N ARG A 153 -2.00 -1.55 -12.62
CA ARG A 153 -1.48 -2.69 -11.85
C ARG A 153 -2.36 -3.03 -10.63
N LEU A 154 -2.89 -2.03 -9.92
CA LEU A 154 -3.82 -2.26 -8.80
C LEU A 154 -5.14 -2.86 -9.28
N VAL A 155 -5.66 -2.42 -10.44
CA VAL A 155 -6.88 -2.98 -11.04
C VAL A 155 -6.68 -4.45 -11.42
N VAL A 156 -5.52 -4.82 -11.97
CA VAL A 156 -5.20 -6.23 -12.26
C VAL A 156 -5.16 -7.07 -10.96
N LEU A 157 -4.59 -6.53 -9.88
CA LEU A 157 -4.60 -7.19 -8.58
C LEU A 157 -6.02 -7.35 -8.02
N GLU A 158 -6.87 -6.32 -8.15
CA GLU A 158 -8.28 -6.35 -7.76
C GLU A 158 -9.01 -7.51 -8.47
N GLU A 159 -8.84 -7.60 -9.79
CA GLU A 159 -9.47 -8.65 -10.61
C GLU A 159 -8.99 -10.06 -10.22
N GLN A 160 -7.71 -10.21 -9.91
CA GLN A 160 -7.16 -11.48 -9.43
C GLN A 160 -7.75 -11.91 -8.09
N ILE A 161 -7.87 -11.00 -7.11
CA ILE A 161 -8.49 -11.31 -5.82
C ILE A 161 -9.97 -11.65 -6.02
N ARG A 162 -10.68 -10.86 -6.82
CA ARG A 162 -12.09 -11.06 -7.12
C ARG A 162 -12.33 -12.43 -7.76
N THR A 163 -11.53 -12.79 -8.76
CA THR A 163 -11.62 -14.10 -9.44
C THR A 163 -11.30 -15.24 -8.49
N PHE A 164 -10.25 -15.08 -7.66
CA PHE A 164 -9.84 -16.10 -6.71
C PHE A 164 -10.92 -16.35 -5.65
N MET A 165 -11.51 -15.30 -5.09
CA MET A 165 -12.54 -15.37 -4.04
C MET A 165 -13.98 -15.52 -4.59
N LYS A 166 -14.15 -15.46 -5.92
CA LYS A 166 -15.47 -15.47 -6.60
C LYS A 166 -16.40 -14.36 -6.10
N LEU A 167 -15.85 -13.19 -5.80
CA LEU A 167 -16.62 -12.04 -5.33
C LEU A 167 -17.41 -11.42 -6.49
N LYS A 168 -18.63 -10.96 -6.24
CA LYS A 168 -19.41 -10.22 -7.24
C LYS A 168 -18.77 -8.85 -7.46
N GLN A 169 -18.72 -8.40 -8.71
CA GLN A 169 -18.32 -7.02 -9.01
C GLN A 169 -19.38 -6.07 -8.49
N LEU A 170 -18.99 -5.14 -7.62
CA LEU A 170 -19.85 -4.04 -7.22
C LEU A 170 -20.12 -3.15 -8.44
N PRO A 171 -21.39 -2.85 -8.76
CA PRO A 171 -21.75 -1.90 -9.80
C PRO A 171 -21.11 -0.54 -9.54
N ASP A 172 -20.66 0.14 -10.61
CA ASP A 172 -19.96 1.43 -10.48
C ASP A 172 -20.80 2.51 -9.77
N TRP A 173 -22.13 2.44 -9.85
CA TRP A 173 -23.03 3.38 -9.17
C TRP A 173 -23.07 3.23 -7.64
N MET A 174 -22.66 2.08 -7.10
CA MET A 174 -22.53 1.88 -5.64
C MET A 174 -21.16 2.29 -5.09
N LYS A 175 -20.22 2.72 -5.95
CA LYS A 175 -18.91 3.19 -5.51
C LYS A 175 -19.06 4.54 -4.83
N GLU A 176 -18.48 4.71 -3.65
CA GLU A 176 -18.55 5.94 -2.86
C GLU A 176 -18.08 7.16 -3.66
N GLU A 177 -17.06 7.02 -4.51
CA GLU A 177 -16.60 8.10 -5.39
C GLU A 177 -17.69 8.66 -6.32
N ASN A 178 -18.63 7.81 -6.72
CA ASN A 178 -19.75 8.19 -7.59
C ASN A 178 -20.93 8.72 -6.78
N LEU A 179 -21.19 8.18 -5.59
CA LEU A 179 -22.19 8.71 -4.66
C LEU A 179 -21.85 10.15 -4.22
N ASP A 180 -20.60 10.39 -3.84
CA ASP A 180 -20.08 11.72 -3.47
C ASP A 180 -20.16 12.72 -4.64
N ASN A 181 -19.96 12.25 -5.87
CA ASN A 181 -20.06 13.08 -7.07
C ASN A 181 -21.53 13.37 -7.44
N GLU A 182 -22.45 12.44 -7.22
CA GLU A 182 -23.88 12.64 -7.44
C GLU A 182 -24.48 13.62 -6.44
N GLU A 183 -24.14 13.51 -5.15
CA GLU A 183 -24.57 14.48 -4.13
C GLU A 183 -24.05 15.88 -4.43
N LYS A 184 -22.75 16.01 -4.78
CA LYS A 184 -22.16 17.30 -5.18
C LYS A 184 -22.78 17.85 -6.47
N ARG A 185 -23.22 17.00 -7.39
CA ARG A 185 -23.95 17.42 -8.61
C ARG A 185 -25.36 17.89 -8.29
N HIS A 186 -26.05 17.23 -7.37
CA HIS A 186 -27.38 17.63 -6.90
C HIS A 186 -27.34 19.00 -6.21
N GLN A 187 -26.40 19.20 -5.28
CA GLN A 187 -26.24 20.47 -4.58
C GLN A 187 -25.93 21.64 -5.54
N ARG A 188 -25.08 21.44 -6.56
CA ARG A 188 -24.80 22.46 -7.58
C ARG A 188 -26.01 22.77 -8.48
N ARG A 189 -26.85 21.77 -8.76
CA ARG A 189 -28.09 21.97 -9.53
C ARG A 189 -29.10 22.80 -8.73
N GLU A 190 -29.21 22.55 -7.43
CA GLU A 190 -30.07 23.33 -6.54
C GLU A 190 -29.60 24.77 -6.33
N GLU A 191 -28.28 25.00 -6.18
CA GLU A 191 -27.73 26.37 -6.10
C GLU A 191 -27.94 27.16 -7.40
N ASN A 192 -27.78 26.52 -8.56
CA ASN A 192 -28.00 27.18 -9.84
C ASN A 192 -29.48 27.43 -10.12
N ALA A 193 -30.39 26.59 -9.60
CA ALA A 193 -31.83 26.81 -9.68
C ALA A 193 -32.30 27.95 -8.76
N LYS A 194 -31.65 28.16 -7.60
CA LYS A 194 -31.94 29.27 -6.68
C LYS A 194 -31.37 30.63 -7.13
N LYS A 195 -30.45 30.64 -8.10
CA LYS A 195 -29.83 31.86 -8.66
C LYS A 195 -30.53 32.39 -9.91
N ARG A 196 -31.59 31.71 -10.38
CA ARG A 196 -32.49 32.18 -11.45
C ARG A 196 -33.78 32.68 -10.84
#